data_AF-A0A0A9WAR8-F1
#
_entry.id   AF-A0A0A9WAR8-F1
#
_cell.length_a   1.000
_cell.length_b   1.000
_cell.length_c   1.000
_cell.angle_alpha   90.00
_cell.angle_beta   90.00
_cell.angle_gamma   90.00
#
_symmetry.space_group_name_H-M   'P 1'
#
loop_
_entity.id
_entity.type
_entity.pdbx_description
1 polymer ?
#
loop_
_entity_poly.entity_id
_entity_poly.type
_entity_poly.pdbx_seq_one_letter_code
_entity_poly.pdbx_strand_id
1 'polypeptide(L)'
;MASRLGTQYLIKRLCSLLFQHLQTYLPVIRQQILTTIQEIEKELESYGMPLDIENARYNNDLYSLDPEILLEDRYENLIKHAPVSPSATAATTYIGNGGTNDANKNPSLLGPMLLELLSTFASLYNETLDGRTNAYDDISTHKLLGGARISYVFHDIFASNIDNIDPFDYLTDTDIRIAIRNATGPRPTLFLPEISFELLVKKQIERVRQPCVECVDMIFDELQRVAQQCQTNGIPQLVRFPTLREAM
;
A
#
# COMPACT_ATOMS: atom_id res chain seq x y z
N MET A 1 22.71 -79.45 2.01
CA MET A 1 22.79 -78.27 2.91
C MET A 1 24.05 -77.41 2.72
N ALA A 2 24.96 -77.73 1.78
CA ALA A 2 26.21 -76.98 1.56
C ALA A 2 26.07 -75.72 0.67
N SER A 3 24.94 -75.54 -0.04
CA SER A 3 24.73 -74.41 -0.96
C SER A 3 24.36 -73.08 -0.29
N ARG A 4 24.23 -73.06 1.05
CA ARG A 4 23.93 -71.85 1.85
C ARG A 4 25.07 -71.47 2.81
N LEU A 5 26.24 -72.10 2.68
CA LEU A 5 27.40 -71.88 3.53
C LEU A 5 28.57 -71.40 2.67
N GLY A 6 29.31 -70.40 3.14
CA GLY A 6 30.45 -69.82 2.45
C GLY A 6 30.32 -68.32 2.21
N THR A 7 31.46 -67.64 2.13
CA THR A 7 31.58 -66.19 1.95
C THR A 7 30.88 -65.69 0.68
N GLN A 8 30.93 -66.48 -0.41
CA GLN A 8 30.24 -66.16 -1.67
C GLN A 8 28.72 -66.11 -1.53
N TYR A 9 28.13 -67.02 -0.74
CA TYR A 9 26.70 -67.02 -0.45
C TYR A 9 26.32 -65.86 0.47
N LEU A 10 27.17 -65.56 1.46
CA LEU A 10 26.99 -64.41 2.36
C LEU A 10 27.02 -63.09 1.59
N ILE A 11 27.99 -62.89 0.69
CA ILE A 11 28.10 -61.69 -0.14
C ILE A 11 26.86 -61.53 -1.01
N LYS A 12 26.42 -62.60 -1.71
CA LYS A 12 25.18 -62.54 -2.51
C LYS A 12 23.95 -62.23 -1.66
N ARG A 13 23.86 -62.80 -0.45
CA ARG A 13 22.74 -62.57 0.46
C ARG A 13 22.75 -61.14 1.01
N LEU A 14 23.91 -60.61 1.39
CA LEU A 14 24.09 -59.23 1.86
C LEU A 14 23.83 -58.23 0.76
N CYS A 15 24.35 -58.44 -0.47
CA CYS A 15 24.06 -57.58 -1.61
C CYS A 15 22.56 -57.58 -1.96
N SER A 16 21.90 -58.75 -1.91
CA SER A 16 20.46 -58.84 -2.14
C SER A 16 19.65 -58.12 -1.06
N LEU A 17 20.03 -58.26 0.22
CA LEU A 17 19.39 -57.55 1.35
C LEU A 17 19.61 -56.04 1.25
N LEU A 18 20.82 -55.60 0.94
CA LEU A 18 21.16 -54.19 0.77
C LEU A 18 20.43 -53.60 -0.44
N PHE A 19 20.37 -54.30 -1.57
CA PHE A 19 19.64 -53.83 -2.74
C PHE A 19 18.13 -53.75 -2.50
N GLN A 20 17.55 -54.74 -1.80
CA GLN A 20 16.14 -54.70 -1.39
C GLN A 20 15.87 -53.55 -0.42
N HIS A 21 16.79 -53.29 0.51
CA HIS A 21 16.72 -52.13 1.40
C HIS A 21 16.80 -50.83 0.60
N LEU A 22 17.78 -50.67 -0.29
CA LEU A 22 17.88 -49.50 -1.16
C LEU A 22 16.63 -49.30 -2.01
N GLN A 23 16.07 -50.35 -2.62
CA GLN A 23 14.84 -50.26 -3.40
C GLN A 23 13.61 -49.87 -2.58
N THR A 24 13.57 -50.25 -1.30
CA THR A 24 12.45 -49.92 -0.41
C THR A 24 12.53 -48.47 0.07
N TYR A 25 13.72 -47.96 0.36
CA TYR A 25 13.91 -46.62 0.94
C TYR A 25 14.14 -45.50 -0.10
N LEU A 26 14.65 -45.81 -1.29
CA LEU A 26 14.82 -44.84 -2.38
C LEU A 26 13.52 -44.13 -2.81
N PRO A 27 12.35 -44.79 -2.95
CA PRO A 27 11.11 -44.07 -3.25
C PRO A 27 10.68 -43.13 -2.11
N VAL A 28 10.91 -43.52 -0.85
CA VAL A 28 10.61 -42.69 0.32
C VAL A 28 11.49 -41.44 0.35
N ILE A 29 12.80 -41.60 0.14
CA ILE A 29 13.74 -40.48 0.07
C ILE A 29 13.40 -39.56 -1.10
N ARG A 30 13.07 -40.13 -2.27
CA ARG A 30 12.64 -39.34 -3.44
C ARG A 30 11.39 -38.52 -3.13
N GLN A 31 10.40 -39.12 -2.48
CA GLN A 31 9.17 -38.43 -2.11
C GLN A 31 9.44 -37.29 -1.12
N GLN A 32 10.26 -37.54 -0.10
CA GLN A 32 10.66 -36.51 0.86
C GLN A 32 11.40 -35.35 0.18
N ILE A 33 12.37 -35.62 -0.69
CA ILE A 33 13.07 -34.57 -1.44
C ILE A 33 12.10 -33.74 -2.28
N LEU A 34 11.14 -34.37 -2.96
CA LEU A 34 10.15 -33.65 -3.77
C LEU A 34 9.24 -32.78 -2.91
N THR A 35 8.78 -33.28 -1.75
CA THR A 35 7.99 -32.47 -0.81
C THR A 35 8.80 -31.30 -0.27
N THR A 36 10.05 -31.52 0.15
CA THR A 36 10.91 -30.44 0.63
C THR A 36 11.23 -29.41 -0.46
N ILE A 37 11.41 -29.83 -1.72
CA ILE A 37 11.57 -28.90 -2.85
C ILE A 37 10.31 -28.04 -3.01
N GLN A 38 9.12 -28.65 -2.98
CA GLN A 38 7.86 -27.90 -3.11
C GLN A 38 7.65 -26.91 -1.96
N GLU A 39 8.00 -27.30 -0.73
CA GLU A 39 7.94 -26.41 0.44
C GLU A 39 8.91 -25.23 0.29
N ILE A 40 10.16 -25.49 -0.12
CA ILE A 40 11.16 -24.45 -0.35
C ILE A 40 10.76 -23.54 -1.53
N GLU A 41 10.22 -24.08 -2.62
CA GLU A 41 9.73 -23.29 -3.76
C GLU A 41 8.61 -22.35 -3.33
N LYS A 42 7.66 -22.85 -2.53
CA LYS A 42 6.59 -22.02 -1.97
C LYS A 42 7.11 -20.95 -1.01
N GLU A 43 8.11 -21.27 -0.20
CA GLU A 43 8.78 -20.31 0.68
C GLU A 43 9.53 -19.26 -0.15
N LEU A 44 10.21 -19.67 -1.22
CA LEU A 44 10.95 -18.78 -2.13
C LEU A 44 10.01 -17.83 -2.89
N GLU A 45 8.86 -18.31 -3.34
CA GLU A 45 7.80 -17.48 -3.94
C GLU A 45 7.32 -16.40 -2.97
N SER A 46 7.23 -16.71 -1.67
CA SER A 46 6.84 -15.73 -0.64
C SER A 46 7.88 -14.60 -0.48
N TYR A 47 9.15 -14.85 -0.79
CA TYR A 47 10.23 -13.86 -0.74
C TYR A 47 10.33 -12.99 -2.01
N GLY A 48 9.64 -13.36 -3.09
CA GLY A 48 9.56 -12.61 -4.35
C GLY A 48 10.82 -12.72 -5.24
N MET A 49 10.84 -11.96 -6.33
CA MET A 49 11.91 -12.08 -7.34
C MET A 49 13.31 -11.70 -6.79
N PRO A 50 14.38 -12.38 -7.23
CA PRO A 50 15.74 -12.01 -6.86
C PRO A 50 16.06 -10.57 -7.28
N LEU A 51 16.72 -9.82 -6.39
CA LEU A 51 17.22 -8.49 -6.75
C LEU A 51 18.59 -8.68 -7.39
N ASP A 52 18.77 -8.18 -8.61
CA ASP A 52 20.07 -8.12 -9.25
C ASP A 52 20.88 -6.95 -8.67
N ILE A 53 21.53 -7.21 -7.52
CA ILE A 53 22.28 -6.22 -6.74
C ILE A 53 23.55 -5.77 -7.49
N GLU A 54 24.13 -6.61 -8.34
CA GLU A 54 25.32 -6.26 -9.13
C GLU A 54 25.00 -5.18 -10.16
N ASN A 55 23.88 -5.31 -10.88
CA ASN A 55 23.41 -4.26 -11.78
C ASN A 55 22.94 -3.01 -11.02
N ALA A 56 22.43 -3.14 -9.79
CA ALA A 56 22.02 -2.00 -8.97
C ALA A 56 23.20 -1.10 -8.54
N ARG A 57 24.32 -1.71 -8.14
CA ARG A 57 25.54 -1.00 -7.74
C ARG A 57 26.17 -0.25 -8.91
N TYR A 58 26.28 -0.93 -10.05
CA TYR A 58 26.84 -0.34 -11.28
C TYR A 58 26.03 0.86 -11.77
N ASN A 59 24.70 0.82 -11.61
CA ASN A 59 23.84 1.97 -11.90
C ASN A 59 24.01 3.08 -10.87
N ASN A 60 24.07 2.78 -9.56
CA ASN A 60 24.23 3.79 -8.50
C ASN A 60 25.54 4.58 -8.62
N ASP A 61 26.64 3.93 -9.02
CA ASP A 61 27.93 4.59 -9.25
C ASP A 61 27.88 5.61 -10.42
N LEU A 62 26.92 5.45 -11.35
CA LEU A 62 26.64 6.41 -12.44
C LEU A 62 25.76 7.60 -11.99
N TYR A 63 25.05 7.48 -10.86
CA TYR A 63 24.21 8.52 -10.24
C TYR A 63 24.95 9.34 -9.17
N SER A 64 26.26 9.13 -8.99
CA SER A 64 27.10 9.95 -8.10
C SER A 64 27.52 11.30 -8.73
N LEU A 65 27.10 11.62 -9.96
CA LEU A 65 27.20 12.98 -10.50
C LEU A 65 25.98 13.82 -10.11
N ASP A 66 26.24 15.07 -9.75
CA ASP A 66 25.33 16.00 -9.06
C ASP A 66 23.84 15.88 -9.45
N PRO A 67 22.93 15.75 -8.45
CA PRO A 67 21.51 15.45 -8.68
C PRO A 67 20.73 16.53 -9.46
N GLU A 68 21.25 17.76 -9.58
CA GLU A 68 20.60 18.84 -10.35
C GLU A 68 20.74 18.66 -11.88
N ILE A 69 21.84 18.08 -12.36
CA ILE A 69 22.13 17.98 -13.81
C ILE A 69 21.29 16.87 -14.47
N LEU A 70 20.93 15.84 -13.71
CA LEU A 70 20.28 14.63 -14.25
C LEU A 70 18.74 14.73 -14.34
N LEU A 71 18.14 15.68 -13.61
CA LEU A 71 16.70 15.95 -13.64
C LEU A 71 16.33 16.74 -14.90
N GLU A 72 17.06 17.79 -15.25
CA GLU A 72 16.78 18.62 -16.43
C GLU A 72 16.81 17.81 -17.72
N ASP A 73 17.85 17.00 -17.92
CA ASP A 73 18.02 16.23 -19.15
C ASP A 73 16.99 15.09 -19.28
N ARG A 74 16.54 14.53 -18.16
CA ARG A 74 15.52 13.47 -18.14
C ARG A 74 14.11 14.03 -18.35
N TYR A 75 13.79 15.20 -17.76
CA TYR A 75 12.51 15.88 -17.99
C TYR A 75 12.39 16.40 -19.42
N GLU A 76 13.45 16.98 -20.00
CA GLU A 76 13.48 17.41 -21.40
C GLU A 76 13.24 16.24 -22.38
N ASN A 77 13.81 15.07 -22.12
CA ASN A 77 13.62 13.88 -22.96
C ASN A 77 12.22 13.28 -22.84
N LEU A 78 11.62 13.30 -21.63
CA LEU A 78 10.25 12.84 -21.39
C LEU A 78 9.21 13.79 -22.02
N ILE A 79 9.44 15.11 -21.99
CA ILE A 79 8.56 16.10 -22.63
C ILE A 79 8.61 15.97 -24.16
N LYS A 80 9.78 15.70 -24.74
CA LYS A 80 9.95 15.54 -26.20
C LYS A 80 9.34 14.26 -26.77
N HIS A 81 9.18 13.22 -25.94
CA HIS A 81 8.71 11.89 -26.38
C HIS A 81 7.38 11.47 -25.75
N ALA A 82 6.68 12.38 -25.06
CA ALA A 82 5.37 12.10 -24.50
C ALA A 82 4.35 11.81 -25.62
N PRO A 83 3.78 10.59 -25.71
CA PRO A 83 2.78 10.29 -26.72
C PRO A 83 1.52 11.11 -26.43
N VAL A 84 1.11 11.91 -27.42
CA VAL A 84 -0.15 12.63 -27.39
C VAL A 84 -1.28 11.61 -27.62
N SER A 85 -2.06 11.33 -26.58
CA SER A 85 -3.30 10.54 -26.52
C SER A 85 -3.18 9.04 -26.13
N PRO A 86 -4.16 8.51 -25.38
CA PRO A 86 -4.03 7.24 -24.67
C PRO A 86 -4.53 6.06 -25.53
N SER A 87 -3.66 5.08 -25.75
CA SER A 87 -4.09 3.75 -26.21
C SER A 87 -3.26 2.71 -25.47
N ALA A 88 -3.89 2.08 -24.49
CA ALA A 88 -3.36 0.99 -23.70
C ALA A 88 -3.15 -0.26 -24.57
N THR A 89 -1.97 -0.43 -25.18
CA THR A 89 -1.54 -1.75 -25.71
C THR A 89 -0.02 -1.79 -25.88
N ALA A 90 0.72 -2.10 -24.81
CA ALA A 90 2.15 -2.45 -24.95
C ALA A 90 2.62 -3.32 -23.78
N ALA A 91 2.00 -4.51 -23.63
CA ALA A 91 2.49 -5.53 -22.71
C ALA A 91 2.31 -6.93 -23.30
N THR A 92 2.72 -7.15 -24.56
CA THR A 92 3.03 -8.51 -25.02
C THR A 92 3.94 -8.45 -26.25
N THR A 93 5.02 -9.24 -26.19
CA THR A 93 5.80 -9.84 -27.30
C THR A 93 7.29 -9.52 -27.19
N TYR A 94 8.04 -10.49 -26.66
CA TYR A 94 9.42 -10.75 -27.08
C TYR A 94 9.69 -12.27 -27.01
N ILE A 95 9.56 -12.97 -28.14
CA ILE A 95 10.13 -14.31 -28.37
C ILE A 95 10.85 -14.32 -29.73
N GLY A 96 12.13 -14.68 -29.72
CA GLY A 96 12.98 -15.10 -30.87
C GLY A 96 13.45 -13.98 -31.81
N ASN A 97 14.67 -13.95 -32.38
CA ASN A 97 15.69 -14.98 -32.58
C ASN A 97 16.98 -14.31 -33.13
N GLY A 98 18.16 -14.92 -32.97
CA GLY A 98 19.34 -14.66 -33.81
C GLY A 98 20.47 -13.87 -33.15
N GLY A 99 21.61 -14.52 -32.91
CA GLY A 99 22.74 -13.99 -32.16
C GLY A 99 23.66 -13.04 -32.92
N THR A 100 24.28 -12.13 -32.17
CA THR A 100 25.72 -11.85 -32.11
C THR A 100 25.96 -10.89 -30.94
N ASN A 101 26.76 -11.32 -29.97
CA ASN A 101 27.69 -10.49 -29.19
C ASN A 101 27.22 -9.16 -28.60
N ASP A 102 26.06 -9.12 -27.94
CA ASP A 102 25.80 -8.09 -26.93
C ASP A 102 25.69 -8.80 -25.58
N ALA A 103 26.72 -8.63 -24.75
CA ALA A 103 26.71 -9.00 -23.34
C ALA A 103 25.66 -8.12 -22.63
N ASN A 104 24.43 -8.58 -22.76
CA ASN A 104 23.23 -8.36 -21.99
C ASN A 104 23.13 -7.00 -21.30
N LYS A 105 22.54 -6.06 -22.03
CA LYS A 105 21.57 -5.12 -21.49
C LYS A 105 20.56 -5.91 -20.64
N ASN A 106 20.84 -6.13 -19.37
CA ASN A 106 19.79 -6.34 -18.39
C ASN A 106 19.32 -4.93 -18.02
N PRO A 107 18.31 -4.35 -18.69
CA PRO A 107 17.76 -3.08 -18.23
C PRO A 107 17.38 -3.29 -16.76
N SER A 108 17.88 -2.42 -15.90
CA SER A 108 17.73 -2.46 -14.45
C SER A 108 16.31 -2.89 -14.05
N LEU A 109 16.14 -4.18 -13.69
CA LEU A 109 14.83 -4.76 -13.34
C LEU A 109 14.20 -4.09 -12.11
N LEU A 110 14.98 -3.32 -11.36
CA LEU A 110 14.55 -2.56 -10.20
C LEU A 110 13.50 -1.48 -10.53
N GLY A 111 13.64 -0.78 -11.66
CA GLY A 111 12.70 0.28 -12.05
C GLY A 111 11.30 -0.27 -12.35
N PRO A 112 11.17 -1.27 -13.23
CA PRO A 112 9.89 -1.94 -13.49
C PRO A 112 9.29 -2.59 -12.23
N MET A 113 10.11 -3.21 -11.37
CA MET A 113 9.65 -3.82 -10.12
C MET A 113 9.11 -2.78 -9.13
N LEU A 114 9.78 -1.63 -8.98
CA LEU A 114 9.28 -0.53 -8.15
C LEU A 114 7.95 0.02 -8.69
N LEU A 115 7.83 0.16 -10.02
CA LEU A 115 6.61 0.64 -10.65
C LEU A 115 5.45 -0.36 -10.47
N GLU A 116 5.72 -1.66 -10.60
CA GLU A 116 4.75 -2.72 -10.33
C GLU A 116 4.29 -2.70 -8.88
N LEU A 117 5.22 -2.52 -7.93
CA LEU A 117 4.93 -2.39 -6.50
C LEU A 117 4.03 -1.19 -6.20
N LEU A 118 4.38 -0.03 -6.75
CA LEU A 118 3.61 1.21 -6.57
C LEU A 118 2.23 1.12 -7.23
N SER A 119 2.16 0.56 -8.43
CA SER A 119 0.90 0.34 -9.15
C SER A 119 -0.02 -0.63 -8.39
N THR A 120 0.56 -1.68 -7.81
CA THR A 120 -0.17 -2.65 -6.97
C THR A 120 -0.65 -2.00 -5.69
N PHE A 121 0.20 -1.22 -5.01
CA PHE A 121 -0.20 -0.43 -3.83
C PHE A 121 -1.36 0.50 -4.13
N ALA A 122 -1.24 1.31 -5.20
CA ALA A 122 -2.27 2.27 -5.58
C ALA A 122 -3.60 1.59 -5.91
N SER A 123 -3.56 0.45 -6.61
CA SER A 123 -4.76 -0.32 -6.95
C SER A 123 -5.42 -0.86 -5.69
N LEU A 124 -4.65 -1.50 -4.80
CA LEU A 124 -5.15 -2.05 -3.54
C LEU A 124 -5.68 -0.99 -2.59
N TYR A 125 -5.00 0.16 -2.50
CA TYR A 125 -5.44 1.28 -1.68
C TYR A 125 -6.82 1.79 -2.15
N ASN A 126 -6.99 1.98 -3.45
CA ASN A 126 -8.27 2.39 -4.03
C ASN A 126 -9.35 1.31 -3.85
N GLU A 127 -9.02 0.03 -3.99
CA GLU A 127 -9.98 -1.06 -3.77
C GLU A 127 -10.43 -1.15 -2.31
N THR A 128 -9.51 -0.96 -1.36
CA THR A 128 -9.79 -0.96 0.08
C THR A 128 -10.62 0.26 0.48
N LEU A 129 -10.30 1.42 -0.11
CA LEU A 129 -11.06 2.65 0.10
C LEU A 129 -12.46 2.55 -0.51
N ASP A 130 -12.61 1.97 -1.68
CA ASP A 130 -13.92 1.77 -2.32
C ASP A 130 -14.73 0.59 -1.74
N GLY A 131 -14.16 -0.17 -0.80
CA GLY A 131 -14.81 -1.33 -0.20
C GLY A 131 -14.99 -2.51 -1.17
N ARG A 132 -14.22 -2.56 -2.27
CA ARG A 132 -14.21 -3.64 -3.27
C ARG A 132 -13.17 -4.71 -2.98
N THR A 133 -12.71 -4.82 -1.74
CA THR A 133 -11.73 -5.84 -1.33
C THR A 133 -12.36 -7.22 -1.35
N ASN A 134 -12.18 -7.92 -2.47
CA ASN A 134 -12.55 -9.34 -2.64
C ASN A 134 -11.55 -10.31 -1.96
N ALA A 135 -10.57 -9.81 -1.22
CA ALA A 135 -9.33 -10.52 -0.92
C ALA A 135 -9.04 -10.79 0.56
N TYR A 136 -9.96 -10.51 1.49
CA TYR A 136 -9.70 -10.81 2.91
C TYR A 136 -10.79 -11.71 3.48
N ASP A 137 -10.34 -12.86 3.96
CA ASP A 137 -11.07 -13.96 4.61
C ASP A 137 -11.70 -13.56 5.96
N ASP A 138 -11.90 -12.25 6.18
CA ASP A 138 -12.44 -11.68 7.39
C ASP A 138 -12.98 -10.27 7.06
N ILE A 139 -14.08 -10.19 6.31
CA ILE A 139 -14.93 -8.98 6.34
C ILE A 139 -15.37 -8.88 7.79
N SER A 140 -14.64 -8.12 8.58
CA SER A 140 -14.88 -8.02 10.02
C SER A 140 -16.29 -7.47 10.22
N THR A 141 -17.26 -8.33 10.49
CA THR A 141 -18.66 -7.96 10.80
C THR A 141 -18.77 -7.10 12.07
N HIS A 142 -17.65 -6.92 12.76
CA HIS A 142 -17.53 -6.16 13.99
C HIS A 142 -17.13 -4.69 13.78
N LYS A 143 -16.61 -4.28 12.61
CA LYS A 143 -16.08 -2.92 12.42
C LYS A 143 -16.23 -2.39 10.99
N LEU A 144 -16.70 -1.14 10.87
CA LEU A 144 -16.66 -0.37 9.62
C LEU A 144 -15.22 0.05 9.31
N LEU A 145 -14.77 -0.19 8.08
CA LEU A 145 -13.42 0.09 7.60
C LEU A 145 -13.47 0.81 6.24
N GLY A 146 -12.41 1.55 5.92
CA GLY A 146 -12.21 2.16 4.60
C GLY A 146 -13.32 3.16 4.25
N GLY A 147 -13.83 3.09 3.01
CA GLY A 147 -14.86 4.00 2.53
C GLY A 147 -16.17 3.95 3.30
N ALA A 148 -16.55 2.78 3.83
CA ALA A 148 -17.75 2.66 4.67
C ALA A 148 -17.60 3.44 5.98
N ARG A 149 -16.40 3.41 6.57
CA ARG A 149 -16.10 4.19 7.77
C ARG A 149 -16.07 5.69 7.47
N ILE A 150 -15.46 6.10 6.36
CA ILE A 150 -15.43 7.51 5.93
C ILE A 150 -16.87 8.01 5.72
N SER A 151 -17.72 7.23 5.06
CA SER A 151 -19.14 7.58 4.86
C SER A 151 -19.88 7.78 6.19
N TYR A 152 -19.63 6.90 7.17
CA TYR A 152 -20.20 7.03 8.52
C TYR A 152 -19.72 8.29 9.25
N VAL A 153 -18.44 8.66 9.11
CA VAL A 153 -17.91 9.89 9.71
C VAL A 153 -18.64 11.11 9.16
N PHE A 154 -18.89 11.17 7.84
CA PHE A 154 -19.60 12.29 7.23
C PHE A 154 -21.09 12.34 7.57
N HIS A 155 -21.79 11.22 7.44
CA HIS A 155 -23.26 11.22 7.49
C HIS A 155 -23.82 11.03 8.90
N ASP A 156 -23.10 10.36 9.78
CA ASP A 156 -23.58 10.08 11.14
C ASP A 156 -22.87 10.98 12.15
N ILE A 157 -21.52 10.91 12.21
CA ILE A 157 -20.77 11.63 13.26
C ILE A 157 -20.81 13.15 13.01
N PHE A 158 -20.40 13.61 11.83
CA PHE A 158 -20.33 15.02 11.53
C PHE A 158 -21.72 15.66 11.51
N ALA A 159 -22.71 15.02 10.88
CA ALA A 159 -24.09 15.51 10.89
C ALA A 159 -24.64 15.62 12.32
N SER A 160 -24.47 14.57 13.14
CA SER A 160 -24.87 14.61 14.55
C SER A 160 -24.15 15.71 15.33
N ASN A 161 -22.86 15.93 15.08
CA ASN A 161 -22.10 16.98 15.75
C ASN A 161 -22.57 18.38 15.38
N ILE A 162 -22.99 18.60 14.13
CA ILE A 162 -23.57 19.89 13.69
C ILE A 162 -24.96 20.09 14.27
N ASP A 163 -25.81 19.07 14.25
CA ASP A 163 -27.18 19.13 14.77
C ASP A 163 -27.23 19.36 16.29
N ASN A 164 -26.20 18.90 17.02
CA ASN A 164 -26.08 19.10 18.46
C ASN A 164 -25.61 20.52 18.85
N ILE A 165 -25.19 21.38 17.90
CA ILE A 165 -24.81 22.76 18.19
C ILE A 165 -26.09 23.58 18.35
N ASP A 166 -26.47 23.85 19.60
CA ASP A 166 -27.55 24.79 19.87
C ASP A 166 -27.12 26.21 19.44
N PRO A 167 -27.86 26.88 18.54
CA PRO A 167 -27.55 28.24 18.13
C PRO A 167 -27.63 29.27 19.27
N PHE A 168 -28.36 28.98 20.35
CA PHE A 168 -28.68 29.95 21.41
C PHE A 168 -28.03 29.65 22.78
N ASP A 169 -27.34 28.52 22.95
CA ASP A 169 -26.66 28.15 24.20
C ASP A 169 -25.56 29.15 24.63
N TYR A 170 -24.91 29.80 23.66
CA TYR A 170 -23.79 30.71 23.84
C TYR A 170 -24.18 32.18 23.62
N LEU A 171 -25.43 32.46 23.28
CA LEU A 171 -25.91 33.80 22.93
C LEU A 171 -27.10 34.19 23.79
N THR A 172 -26.85 34.89 24.90
CA THR A 172 -27.93 35.39 25.75
C THR A 172 -28.53 36.70 25.20
N ASP A 173 -29.78 36.99 25.53
CA ASP A 173 -30.43 38.27 25.20
C ASP A 173 -29.65 39.48 25.71
N THR A 174 -28.89 39.30 26.81
CA THR A 174 -28.02 40.32 27.36
C THR A 174 -26.83 40.59 26.44
N ASP A 175 -26.19 39.54 25.92
CA ASP A 175 -25.06 39.67 24.99
C ASP A 175 -25.48 40.30 23.67
N ILE A 176 -26.64 39.93 23.14
CA ILE A 176 -27.23 40.55 21.95
C ILE A 176 -27.45 42.05 22.18
N ARG A 177 -28.05 42.41 23.32
CA ARG A 177 -28.31 43.82 23.68
C ARG A 177 -27.01 44.61 23.85
N ILE A 178 -26.00 44.00 24.46
CA ILE A 178 -24.67 44.60 24.61
C ILE A 178 -24.02 44.80 23.24
N ALA A 179 -24.07 43.80 22.36
CA ALA A 179 -23.53 43.87 21.01
C ALA A 179 -24.19 44.99 20.18
N ILE A 180 -25.52 45.11 20.24
CA ILE A 180 -26.26 46.20 19.57
C ILE A 180 -25.86 47.56 20.14
N ARG A 181 -25.86 47.73 21.47
CA ARG A 181 -25.46 49.01 22.09
C ARG A 181 -24.04 49.42 21.73
N ASN A 182 -23.11 48.47 21.70
CA ASN A 182 -21.73 48.73 21.33
C ASN A 182 -21.60 49.11 19.85
N ALA A 183 -22.35 48.47 18.96
CA ALA A 183 -22.36 48.80 17.53
C ALA A 183 -23.04 50.15 17.23
N THR A 184 -24.09 50.50 17.98
CA THR A 184 -24.78 51.80 17.90
C THR A 184 -23.91 52.95 18.42
N GLY A 185 -23.08 52.68 19.44
CA GLY A 185 -22.21 53.69 20.05
C GLY A 185 -23.01 54.74 20.85
N PRO A 186 -22.53 55.99 20.94
CA PRO A 186 -23.11 57.00 21.83
C PRO A 186 -24.39 57.67 21.31
N ARG A 187 -24.76 57.46 20.04
CA ARG A 187 -25.90 58.12 19.42
C ARG A 187 -27.11 57.20 19.38
N PRO A 188 -28.32 57.67 19.71
CA PRO A 188 -29.52 56.86 19.54
C PRO A 188 -29.75 56.58 18.06
N THR A 189 -29.96 55.32 17.70
CA THR A 189 -30.32 54.90 16.33
C THR A 189 -31.77 54.45 16.30
N LEU A 190 -32.49 54.82 15.24
CA LEU A 190 -33.87 54.37 15.01
C LEU A 190 -33.92 52.93 14.45
N PHE A 191 -32.82 52.51 13.83
CA PHE A 191 -32.65 51.20 13.21
C PHE A 191 -31.51 50.43 13.89
N LEU A 192 -31.56 49.10 13.77
CA LEU A 192 -30.55 48.19 14.28
C LEU A 192 -29.29 48.22 13.39
N PRO A 193 -28.07 48.38 13.94
CA PRO A 193 -26.85 48.38 13.15
C PRO A 193 -26.58 47.01 12.49
N GLU A 194 -26.29 47.02 11.19
CA GLU A 194 -25.93 45.81 10.43
C GLU A 194 -24.69 45.10 11.00
N ILE A 195 -23.71 45.89 11.46
CA ILE A 195 -22.44 45.38 12.00
C ILE A 195 -22.66 44.51 13.24
N SER A 196 -23.65 44.83 14.09
CA SER A 196 -23.97 43.97 15.24
C SER A 196 -24.48 42.60 14.81
N PHE A 197 -25.31 42.54 13.76
CA PHE A 197 -25.81 41.28 13.24
C PHE A 197 -24.67 40.46 12.62
N GLU A 198 -23.83 41.09 11.79
CA GLU A 198 -22.68 40.45 11.16
C GLU A 198 -21.71 39.86 12.21
N LEU A 199 -21.43 40.61 13.28
CA LEU A 199 -20.55 40.15 14.36
C LEU A 199 -21.13 38.94 15.08
N LEU A 200 -22.43 38.93 15.36
CA LEU A 200 -23.10 37.80 16.00
C LEU A 200 -23.12 36.57 15.10
N VAL A 201 -23.42 36.73 13.81
CA VAL A 201 -23.39 35.64 12.84
C VAL A 201 -21.98 35.07 12.67
N LYS A 202 -20.95 35.92 12.58
CA LYS A 202 -19.55 35.48 12.52
C LYS A 202 -19.16 34.63 13.72
N LYS A 203 -19.58 35.03 14.93
CA LYS A 203 -19.37 34.23 16.14
C LYS A 203 -20.06 32.87 16.08
N GLN A 204 -21.24 32.77 15.47
CA GLN A 204 -21.94 31.49 15.31
C GLN A 204 -21.26 30.59 14.26
N ILE A 205 -20.82 31.15 13.14
CA ILE A 205 -20.06 30.41 12.11
C ILE A 205 -18.74 29.86 12.69
N GLU A 206 -18.08 30.63 13.55
CA GLU A 206 -16.85 30.24 14.23
C GLU A 206 -16.99 28.90 14.98
N ARG A 207 -18.16 28.63 15.57
CA ARG A 207 -18.42 27.43 16.35
C ARG A 207 -18.47 26.16 15.50
N VAL A 208 -18.82 26.31 14.22
CA VAL A 208 -18.81 25.20 13.25
C VAL A 208 -17.38 24.81 12.86
N ARG A 209 -16.37 25.65 13.12
CA ARG A 209 -14.99 25.30 12.75
C ARG A 209 -14.48 24.06 13.47
N GLN A 210 -14.66 23.98 14.78
CA GLN A 210 -14.14 22.88 15.58
C GLN A 210 -14.63 21.50 15.11
N PRO A 211 -15.95 21.26 14.92
CA PRO A 211 -16.45 19.98 14.42
C PRO A 211 -16.00 19.68 12.98
N CYS A 212 -15.75 20.71 12.15
CA CYS A 212 -15.16 20.51 10.82
C CYS A 212 -13.71 20.00 10.90
N VAL A 213 -12.90 20.56 11.80
CA VAL A 213 -11.51 20.10 12.01
C VAL A 213 -11.50 18.67 12.52
N GLU A 214 -12.32 18.37 13.53
CA GLU A 214 -12.44 17.01 14.09
C GLU A 214 -12.91 15.99 13.03
N CYS A 215 -13.81 16.39 12.12
CA CYS A 215 -14.23 15.55 10.99
C CYS A 215 -13.06 15.21 10.07
N VAL A 216 -12.24 16.20 9.72
CA VAL A 216 -11.05 16.01 8.88
C VAL A 216 -10.03 15.11 9.57
N ASP A 217 -9.78 15.31 10.87
CA ASP A 217 -8.86 14.49 11.65
C ASP A 217 -9.32 13.02 11.68
N MET A 218 -10.61 12.77 11.91
CA MET A 218 -11.17 11.41 11.89
C MET A 218 -11.04 10.73 10.51
N ILE A 219 -11.17 11.49 9.42
CA ILE A 219 -10.97 10.97 8.06
C ILE A 219 -9.50 10.69 7.81
N PHE A 220 -8.61 11.60 8.21
CA PHE A 220 -7.17 11.43 8.08
C PHE A 220 -6.69 10.17 8.79
N ASP A 221 -7.14 9.95 10.03
CA ASP A 221 -6.83 8.74 10.80
C ASP A 221 -7.31 7.46 10.09
N GLU A 222 -8.46 7.51 9.40
CA GLU A 222 -8.96 6.37 8.64
C GLU A 222 -8.16 6.14 7.35
N LEU A 223 -7.81 7.19 6.61
CA LEU A 223 -6.95 7.08 5.43
C LEU A 223 -5.57 6.52 5.80
N GLN A 224 -4.99 6.97 6.92
CA GLN A 224 -3.74 6.44 7.43
C GLN A 224 -3.87 4.95 7.82
N ARG A 225 -4.98 4.57 8.43
CA ARG A 225 -5.28 3.17 8.76
C ARG A 225 -5.38 2.30 7.51
N VAL A 226 -6.07 2.76 6.47
CA VAL A 226 -6.17 2.07 5.18
C VAL A 226 -4.79 1.90 4.54
N ALA A 227 -3.96 2.94 4.56
CA ALA A 227 -2.59 2.86 4.04
C ALA A 227 -1.76 1.80 4.78
N GLN A 228 -1.81 1.78 6.12
CA GLN A 228 -1.10 0.79 6.95
C GLN A 228 -1.58 -0.63 6.68
N GLN A 229 -2.89 -0.83 6.48
CA GLN A 229 -3.46 -2.12 6.12
C GLN A 229 -2.94 -2.61 4.76
N CYS A 230 -2.88 -1.72 3.76
CA CYS A 230 -2.33 -2.05 2.44
C CYS A 230 -0.86 -2.45 2.52
N GLN A 231 -0.06 -1.76 3.35
CA GLN A 231 1.35 -2.10 3.57
C GLN A 231 1.55 -3.44 4.28
N THR A 232 0.70 -3.76 5.26
CA THR A 232 0.86 -4.97 6.10
C THR A 232 0.30 -6.22 5.43
N ASN A 233 -0.85 -6.09 4.76
CA ASN A 233 -1.63 -7.22 4.28
C ASN A 233 -1.60 -7.38 2.75
N GLY A 234 -1.31 -6.30 2.03
CA GLY A 234 -1.36 -6.24 0.57
C GLY A 234 -0.05 -6.55 -0.14
N ILE A 235 1.06 -6.22 0.50
CA ILE A 235 2.39 -6.28 -0.12
C ILE A 235 3.38 -6.94 0.84
N PRO A 236 3.38 -8.28 0.96
CA PRO A 236 4.34 -8.99 1.80
C PRO A 236 5.80 -8.72 1.38
N GLN A 237 6.01 -8.38 0.10
CA GLN A 237 7.32 -8.01 -0.46
C GLN A 237 7.85 -6.67 0.08
N LEU A 238 6.99 -5.79 0.63
CA LEU A 238 7.39 -4.49 1.18
C LEU A 238 8.17 -4.65 2.49
N VAL A 239 8.00 -5.78 3.20
CA VAL A 239 8.81 -6.15 4.38
C VAL A 239 10.30 -6.22 4.04
N ARG A 240 10.63 -6.55 2.78
CA ARG A 240 12.00 -6.64 2.27
C ARG A 240 12.68 -5.28 2.14
N PHE A 241 11.91 -4.19 2.04
CA PHE A 241 12.41 -2.83 1.82
C PHE A 241 11.92 -1.88 2.92
N PRO A 242 12.51 -1.95 4.13
CA PRO A 242 12.06 -1.14 5.27
C PRO A 242 12.15 0.36 5.01
N THR A 243 13.20 0.83 4.33
CA THR A 243 13.36 2.24 3.93
C THR A 243 12.32 2.68 2.91
N LEU A 244 11.91 1.81 1.99
CA LEU A 244 10.85 2.13 1.04
C LEU A 244 9.49 2.17 1.72
N ARG A 245 9.24 1.25 2.66
CA ARG A 245 8.03 1.24 3.49
C ARG A 245 7.90 2.49 4.35
N GLU A 246 9.00 2.99 4.91
CA GLU A 246 9.00 4.25 5.67
C GLU A 246 8.83 5.49 4.79
N ALA A 247 9.25 5.40 3.51
CA ALA A 247 9.11 6.49 2.55
C ALA A 247 7.76 6.52 1.82
N MET A 248 6.96 5.45 1.90
CA MET A 248 5.60 5.32 1.34
C MET A 248 4.52 5.66 2.37
#